data_AF-A0A820HFZ7-F1
#
_entry.id   AF-A0A820HFZ7-F1
#
_cell.length_a   1.000
_cell.length_b   1.000
_cell.length_c   1.000
_cell.angle_alpha   90.00
_cell.angle_beta   90.00
_cell.angle_gamma   90.00
#
_symmetry.space_group_name_H-M   'P 1'
#
loop_
_entity.id
_entity.type
_entity.pdbx_description
1 polymer ?
#
loop_
_entity_poly.entity_id
_entity_poly.type
_entity_poly.pdbx_seq_one_letter_code
_entity_poly.pdbx_strand_id
1 'polypeptide(L)'
;MPWSPTIQFPHPFIKVDYNRAPTDKINILSYGLVEVLTWSGMRNIVNEFRKEPLGLPPLHIRQAVRIMIDEHVPHTYCWSPSFVPKPADWPAHIDVSGFFFLNLATDYKPPKDILQFLKSGDPPIYIGFGSITGHDSDRILEVVLEALKTTGYRALLSGFETDSDELSDNILKINNCPHDWLFQHVVAVCHHGGAGTTAAGLRAGKPTIIVPFFGDQFFWGSMVSKSGAGPASLPGKTVTAKQLAAAFEFVHDPKVQAAALKISTNFQNENGCEVAVQSFHAHLPLHKMRSDLEPTFAACFRLIKYDLQISRPVAQVLVAAEIIEESELSSHSTYGWSTLMHDGTFQVFTRNFKRAVTKITNSVHRIKRSRSAHSSERKSSDDTQNNSKNETINVGHSFKNELALYGKIEKPTKEEQI
;
A
#
# COMPACT_ATOMS: atom_id res chain seq x y z
N MET A 1 -2.68 0.26 -0.09
CA MET A 1 -2.69 -0.95 0.76
C MET A 1 -3.70 -0.80 1.88
N PRO A 2 -4.44 -1.84 2.28
CA PRO A 2 -5.37 -1.73 3.41
C PRO A 2 -4.63 -1.56 4.73
N TRP A 3 -5.08 -0.60 5.54
CA TRP A 3 -4.55 -0.28 6.87
C TRP A 3 -5.62 -0.40 7.97
N SER A 4 -6.89 -0.52 7.58
CA SER A 4 -8.03 -0.62 8.48
C SER A 4 -8.32 -2.08 8.79
N PRO A 5 -8.46 -2.45 10.08
CA PRO A 5 -8.72 -3.84 10.46
C PRO A 5 -9.94 -4.43 9.74
N THR A 6 -9.80 -5.65 9.24
CA THR A 6 -10.90 -6.42 8.65
C THR A 6 -10.70 -7.92 8.88
N ILE A 7 -11.80 -8.67 8.86
CA ILE A 7 -11.80 -10.14 8.83
C ILE A 7 -11.41 -10.71 7.47
N GLN A 8 -11.48 -9.95 6.37
CA GLN A 8 -11.35 -10.51 5.02
C GLN A 8 -9.91 -10.87 4.63
N PHE A 9 -8.95 -10.06 5.06
CA PHE A 9 -7.54 -10.27 4.75
C PHE A 9 -6.64 -9.71 5.86
N PRO A 10 -5.45 -10.30 6.05
CA PRO A 10 -4.46 -9.85 7.02
C PRO A 10 -3.83 -8.54 6.58
N HIS A 11 -3.20 -7.85 7.53
CA HIS A 11 -2.43 -6.64 7.26
C HIS A 11 -1.31 -6.95 6.25
N PRO A 12 -1.14 -6.16 5.17
CA PRO A 12 -0.21 -6.47 4.07
C PRO A 12 1.25 -6.71 4.49
N PHE A 13 1.74 -5.99 5.50
CA PHE A 13 3.08 -6.20 6.08
C PHE A 13 3.30 -7.53 6.81
N ILE A 14 2.25 -8.27 7.13
CA ILE A 14 2.39 -9.58 7.76
C ILE A 14 2.44 -10.64 6.65
N LYS A 15 3.59 -11.33 6.57
CA LYS A 15 3.75 -12.51 5.72
C LYS A 15 2.95 -13.66 6.30
N VAL A 16 1.74 -13.83 5.80
CA VAL A 16 0.94 -15.05 5.97
C VAL A 16 0.64 -15.63 4.62
N ASP A 17 0.38 -16.92 4.59
CA ASP A 17 -0.07 -17.59 3.38
C ASP A 17 -1.47 -17.07 3.02
N TYR A 18 -1.54 -16.13 2.08
CA TYR A 18 -2.80 -15.54 1.62
C TYR A 18 -3.72 -16.55 0.90
N ASN A 19 -3.22 -17.75 0.60
CA ASN A 19 -3.96 -18.85 -0.01
C ASN A 19 -4.53 -19.83 1.04
N ARG A 20 -3.96 -19.86 2.25
CA ARG A 20 -4.54 -20.53 3.42
C ARG A 20 -5.20 -19.49 4.30
N ALA A 21 -6.50 -19.23 4.04
CA ALA A 21 -7.29 -18.23 4.75
C ALA A 21 -6.96 -18.21 6.27
N PRO A 22 -6.25 -17.18 6.75
CA PRO A 22 -6.07 -17.03 8.19
C PRO A 22 -7.46 -16.84 8.79
N THR A 23 -7.72 -17.41 9.96
CA THR A 23 -9.01 -17.21 10.64
C THR A 23 -9.26 -15.71 10.82
N ASP A 24 -10.52 -15.26 10.76
CA ASP A 24 -10.96 -13.86 10.93
C ASP A 24 -10.22 -13.12 12.06
N LYS A 25 -9.96 -13.82 13.17
CA LYS A 25 -9.24 -13.30 14.33
C LYS A 25 -7.77 -12.97 14.01
N ILE A 26 -7.07 -13.81 13.24
CA ILE A 26 -5.69 -13.56 12.82
C ILE A 26 -5.62 -12.34 11.91
N ASN A 27 -6.59 -12.18 11.01
CA ASN A 27 -6.66 -11.02 10.13
C ASN A 27 -6.77 -9.73 10.95
N ILE A 28 -7.77 -9.60 11.83
CA ILE A 28 -7.91 -8.42 12.71
C ILE A 28 -6.66 -8.21 13.59
N LEU A 29 -6.13 -9.26 14.21
CA LEU A 29 -4.98 -9.15 15.13
C LEU A 29 -3.70 -8.71 14.43
N SER A 30 -3.55 -9.02 13.14
CA SER A 30 -2.39 -8.61 12.36
C SER A 30 -2.27 -7.09 12.24
N TYR A 31 -3.39 -6.36 12.14
CA TYR A 31 -3.40 -4.89 12.10
C TYR A 31 -2.91 -4.29 13.41
N GLY A 32 -3.43 -4.77 14.55
CA GLY A 32 -2.98 -4.30 15.86
C GLY A 32 -1.50 -4.57 16.13
N LEU A 33 -0.97 -5.70 15.62
CA LEU A 33 0.47 -5.99 15.72
C LEU A 33 1.32 -4.99 14.92
N VAL A 34 0.92 -4.68 13.69
CA VAL A 34 1.64 -3.73 12.83
C VAL A 34 1.60 -2.32 13.43
N GLU A 35 0.46 -1.88 13.94
CA GLU A 35 0.33 -0.59 14.64
C GLU A 35 1.28 -0.47 15.84
N VAL A 36 1.36 -1.52 16.67
CA VAL A 36 2.28 -1.54 17.82
C VAL A 36 3.74 -1.48 17.39
N LEU A 37 4.12 -2.20 16.32
CA LEU A 37 5.49 -2.18 15.81
C LEU A 37 5.85 -0.82 15.20
N THR A 38 4.95 -0.26 14.39
CA THR A 38 5.09 1.06 13.77
C THR A 38 5.23 2.15 14.82
N TRP A 39 4.34 2.17 15.81
CA TRP A 39 4.43 3.12 16.91
C TRP A 39 5.72 2.95 17.71
N SER A 40 6.16 1.72 17.98
CA SER A 40 7.39 1.49 18.73
C SER A 40 8.63 2.05 18.02
N GLY A 41 8.67 2.01 16.68
CA GLY A 41 9.75 2.60 15.88
C GLY A 41 9.69 4.12 15.79
N MET A 42 8.49 4.71 15.79
CA MET A 42 8.28 6.14 15.53
C MET A 42 7.98 6.98 16.77
N ARG A 43 7.71 6.35 17.93
CA ARG A 43 7.23 7.01 19.16
C ARG A 43 8.03 8.26 19.54
N ASN A 44 9.36 8.16 19.55
CA ASN A 44 10.21 9.27 20.00
C ASN A 44 10.12 10.43 19.01
N ILE A 45 10.24 10.15 17.71
CA ILE A 45 10.15 11.13 16.63
C ILE A 45 8.81 11.85 16.69
N VAL A 46 7.71 11.09 16.77
CA VAL A 46 6.35 11.66 16.80
C VAL A 46 6.11 12.46 18.08
N ASN A 47 6.52 11.97 19.25
CA ASN A 47 6.28 12.69 20.50
C ASN A 47 7.17 13.92 20.69
N GLU A 48 8.41 13.90 20.18
CA GLU A 48 9.28 15.07 20.13
C GLU A 48 8.67 16.15 19.21
N PHE A 49 8.21 15.74 18.02
CA PHE A 49 7.50 16.64 17.11
C PHE A 49 6.17 17.16 17.70
N ARG A 50 5.43 16.36 18.48
CA ARG A 50 4.23 16.86 19.14
C ARG A 50 4.54 17.89 20.22
N LYS A 51 5.59 17.66 21.01
CA LYS A 51 5.88 18.48 22.17
C LYS A 51 6.56 19.79 21.79
N GLU A 52 7.61 19.74 20.98
CA GLU A 52 8.51 20.88 20.78
C GLU A 52 7.95 21.90 19.77
N PRO A 53 7.63 21.55 18.49
CA PRO A 53 7.07 22.52 17.56
C PRO A 53 5.56 22.74 17.68
N LEU A 54 4.79 21.77 18.20
CA LEU A 54 3.31 21.88 18.25
C LEU A 54 2.74 22.20 19.64
N GLY A 55 3.53 22.09 20.71
CA GLY A 55 3.06 22.30 22.08
C GLY A 55 1.98 21.30 22.54
N LEU A 56 1.85 20.16 21.86
CA LEU A 56 0.87 19.13 22.13
C LEU A 56 1.39 18.09 23.13
N PRO A 57 0.51 17.50 23.97
CA PRO A 57 0.91 16.43 24.86
C PRO A 57 1.39 15.19 24.08
N PRO A 58 2.35 14.43 24.61
CA PRO A 58 2.80 13.20 23.99
C PRO A 58 1.66 12.16 23.96
N LEU A 59 1.60 11.35 22.91
CA LEU A 59 0.66 10.24 22.84
C LEU A 59 1.20 9.04 23.62
N HIS A 60 0.30 8.43 24.40
CA HIS A 60 0.56 7.13 24.98
C HIS A 60 0.29 6.01 23.96
N ILE A 61 0.98 4.88 24.06
CA ILE A 61 0.84 3.75 23.11
C ILE A 61 -0.61 3.29 22.94
N ARG A 62 -1.41 3.34 24.02
CA ARG A 62 -2.83 2.95 24.01
C ARG A 62 -3.68 3.81 23.08
N GLN A 63 -3.30 5.07 22.92
CA GLN A 63 -3.99 6.04 22.07
C GLN A 63 -3.40 5.97 20.66
N ALA A 64 -2.09 6.04 20.53
CA ALA A 64 -1.41 6.13 19.23
C ALA A 64 -1.79 4.99 18.28
N VAL A 65 -1.86 3.75 18.78
CA VAL A 65 -2.16 2.56 17.95
C VAL A 65 -3.65 2.39 17.59
N ARG A 66 -4.52 3.29 18.07
CA ARG A 66 -5.97 3.21 17.85
C ARG A 66 -6.61 4.54 17.47
N ILE A 67 -5.88 5.65 17.49
CA ILE A 67 -6.44 7.00 17.36
C ILE A 67 -7.31 7.16 16.11
N MET A 68 -6.88 6.60 14.98
CA MET A 68 -7.65 6.62 13.73
C MET A 68 -9.01 5.91 13.86
N ILE A 69 -9.04 4.80 14.62
CA ILE A 69 -10.25 3.98 14.84
C ILE A 69 -11.15 4.64 15.87
N ASP A 70 -10.59 5.01 17.04
CA ASP A 70 -11.36 5.52 18.16
C ASP A 70 -11.98 6.89 17.82
N GLU A 71 -11.26 7.72 17.06
CA GLU A 71 -11.76 9.02 16.62
C GLU A 71 -12.56 8.99 15.30
N HIS A 72 -12.72 7.80 14.69
CA HIS A 72 -13.47 7.62 13.43
C HIS A 72 -12.96 8.53 12.29
N VAL A 73 -11.63 8.67 12.15
CA VAL A 73 -11.02 9.57 11.17
C VAL A 73 -11.43 9.13 9.75
N PRO A 74 -12.21 9.94 9.02
CA PRO A 74 -12.67 9.56 7.69
C PRO A 74 -11.51 9.44 6.72
N HIS A 75 -11.47 8.36 5.95
CA HIS A 75 -10.43 8.16 4.93
C HIS A 75 -10.94 7.28 3.79
N THR A 76 -10.33 7.46 2.62
CA THR A 76 -10.71 6.76 1.40
C THR A 76 -9.52 5.97 0.87
N TYR A 77 -9.75 4.70 0.57
CA TYR A 77 -8.82 3.83 -0.12
C TYR A 77 -8.95 3.99 -1.63
N CYS A 78 -7.86 4.41 -2.26
CA CYS A 78 -7.80 4.70 -3.70
C CYS A 78 -7.44 3.45 -4.51
N TRP A 79 -8.27 2.40 -4.40
CA TRP A 79 -8.21 1.23 -5.28
C TRP A 79 -9.58 0.91 -5.84
N SER A 80 -9.61 0.12 -6.91
CA SER A 80 -10.86 -0.29 -7.56
C SER A 80 -11.75 -1.15 -6.66
N PRO A 81 -13.01 -0.74 -6.37
CA PRO A 81 -13.97 -1.56 -5.64
C PRO A 81 -14.42 -2.79 -6.43
N SER A 82 -14.29 -2.81 -7.77
CA SER A 82 -14.62 -3.99 -8.58
C SER A 82 -13.52 -5.06 -8.53
N PHE A 83 -12.29 -4.68 -8.16
CA PHE A 83 -11.17 -5.62 -8.00
C PHE A 83 -10.92 -6.01 -6.55
N VAL A 84 -10.93 -5.04 -5.63
CA VAL A 84 -10.87 -5.27 -4.19
C VAL A 84 -12.08 -4.60 -3.56
N PRO A 85 -13.18 -5.35 -3.33
CA PRO A 85 -14.40 -4.80 -2.74
C PRO A 85 -14.15 -4.21 -1.35
N LYS A 86 -14.94 -3.19 -0.98
CA LYS A 86 -14.99 -2.66 0.38
C LYS A 86 -15.40 -3.79 1.34
N PRO A 87 -14.58 -4.12 2.36
CA PRO A 87 -14.96 -5.09 3.36
C PRO A 87 -16.28 -4.72 4.06
N ALA A 88 -17.16 -5.71 4.21
CA ALA A 88 -18.49 -5.51 4.81
C ALA A 88 -18.44 -5.13 6.30
N ASP A 89 -17.31 -5.41 6.97
CA ASP A 89 -17.06 -5.07 8.36
C ASP A 89 -16.43 -3.69 8.57
N TRP A 90 -16.20 -2.92 7.49
CA TRP A 90 -15.74 -1.54 7.61
C TRP A 90 -16.87 -0.55 7.94
N PRO A 91 -16.63 0.40 8.85
CA PRO A 91 -17.59 1.44 9.19
C PRO A 91 -17.81 2.43 8.04
N ALA A 92 -18.89 3.20 8.14
CA ALA A 92 -19.33 4.12 7.09
C ALA A 92 -18.33 5.23 6.74
N HIS A 93 -17.44 5.62 7.68
CA HIS A 93 -16.44 6.67 7.46
C HIS A 93 -15.21 6.23 6.64
N ILE A 94 -15.16 4.96 6.23
CA ILE A 94 -14.06 4.39 5.45
C ILE A 94 -14.58 4.02 4.08
N ASP A 95 -14.07 4.64 3.03
CA ASP A 95 -14.54 4.40 1.66
C ASP A 95 -13.50 3.80 0.74
N VAL A 96 -13.96 3.32 -0.41
CA VAL A 96 -13.14 2.82 -1.51
C VAL A 96 -13.62 3.53 -2.77
N SER A 97 -12.76 4.34 -3.39
CA SER A 97 -13.16 5.25 -4.47
C SER A 97 -12.90 4.71 -5.87
N GLY A 98 -11.84 3.93 -6.04
CA GLY A 98 -11.26 3.64 -7.34
C GLY A 98 -9.78 4.04 -7.40
N PHE A 99 -9.04 3.51 -8.37
CA PHE A 99 -7.67 3.96 -8.62
C PHE A 99 -7.66 5.36 -9.26
N PHE A 100 -6.60 6.11 -9.00
CA PHE A 100 -6.35 7.41 -9.63
C PHE A 100 -5.40 7.22 -10.80
N PHE A 101 -5.84 7.57 -12.00
CA PHE A 101 -5.04 7.45 -13.21
C PHE A 101 -4.76 8.82 -13.79
N LEU A 102 -3.51 9.05 -14.18
CA LEU A 102 -3.08 10.23 -14.93
C LEU A 102 -2.94 9.83 -16.40
N ASN A 103 -3.43 10.68 -17.31
CA ASN A 103 -3.31 10.48 -18.76
C ASN A 103 -1.97 11.02 -19.26
N LEU A 104 -0.88 10.37 -18.86
CA LEU A 104 0.50 10.77 -19.16
C LEU A 104 0.88 10.53 -20.63
N ALA A 105 0.14 9.68 -21.34
CA ALA A 105 0.36 9.38 -22.75
C ALA A 105 0.02 10.55 -23.71
N THR A 106 -0.80 11.51 -23.29
CA THR A 106 -1.42 12.52 -24.19
C THR A 106 -0.39 13.31 -25.01
N ASP A 107 0.71 13.72 -24.38
CA ASP A 107 1.78 14.49 -25.02
C ASP A 107 3.09 13.70 -25.13
N TYR A 108 3.05 12.39 -24.85
CA TYR A 108 4.24 11.56 -24.83
C TYR A 108 4.72 11.26 -26.25
N LYS A 109 6.00 11.57 -26.52
CA LYS A 109 6.68 11.22 -27.76
C LYS A 109 7.61 10.05 -27.51
N PRO A 110 7.22 8.81 -27.88
CA PRO A 110 8.05 7.65 -27.64
C PRO A 110 9.38 7.74 -28.40
N PRO A 111 10.50 7.41 -27.75
CA PRO A 111 11.80 7.25 -28.38
C PRO A 111 11.79 6.31 -29.60
N LYS A 112 12.63 6.60 -30.60
CA LYS A 112 12.66 5.88 -31.89
C LYS A 112 13.06 4.41 -31.74
N ASP A 113 13.98 4.12 -30.84
CA ASP A 113 14.44 2.78 -30.47
C ASP A 113 13.29 1.92 -29.94
N ILE A 114 12.48 2.44 -29.02
CA ILE A 114 11.28 1.74 -28.49
C ILE A 114 10.31 1.47 -29.63
N LEU A 115 10.03 2.46 -30.48
CA LEU A 115 9.14 2.27 -31.62
C LEU A 115 9.66 1.22 -32.62
N GLN A 116 10.97 1.22 -32.88
CA GLN A 116 11.60 0.27 -33.80
C GLN A 116 11.55 -1.16 -33.24
N PHE A 117 11.85 -1.32 -31.95
CA PHE A 117 11.78 -2.61 -31.27
C PHE A 117 10.36 -3.18 -31.22
N LEU A 118 9.37 -2.35 -30.91
CA LEU A 118 7.97 -2.76 -30.93
C LEU A 118 7.54 -3.22 -32.33
N LYS A 119 8.02 -2.56 -33.40
CA LYS A 119 7.69 -2.90 -34.79
C LYS A 119 8.43 -4.13 -35.33
N SER A 120 9.54 -4.55 -34.74
CA SER A 120 10.41 -5.58 -35.31
C SER A 120 9.94 -7.02 -35.08
N GLY A 121 8.76 -7.26 -34.49
CA GLY A 121 8.26 -8.61 -34.20
C GLY A 121 7.06 -8.64 -33.25
N ASP A 122 6.88 -9.76 -32.54
CA ASP A 122 5.73 -10.03 -31.67
C ASP A 122 5.72 -9.24 -30.35
N PRO A 123 4.56 -8.77 -29.84
CA PRO A 123 4.50 -7.92 -28.65
C PRO A 123 5.36 -8.43 -27.47
N PRO A 124 6.28 -7.61 -26.92
CA PRO A 124 7.17 -8.04 -25.86
C PRO A 124 6.44 -8.15 -24.50
N ILE A 125 7.09 -8.76 -23.51
CA ILE A 125 6.71 -8.67 -22.10
C ILE A 125 7.39 -7.43 -21.50
N TYR A 126 6.65 -6.58 -20.79
CA TYR A 126 7.27 -5.57 -19.94
C TYR A 126 7.78 -6.21 -18.65
N ILE A 127 9.02 -5.91 -18.26
CA ILE A 127 9.59 -6.36 -17.00
C ILE A 127 10.22 -5.17 -16.27
N GLY A 128 9.68 -4.83 -15.11
CA GLY A 128 10.22 -3.74 -14.30
C GLY A 128 9.97 -3.93 -12.81
N PHE A 129 11.05 -4.01 -12.03
CA PHE A 129 10.94 -4.19 -10.59
C PHE A 129 11.09 -2.89 -9.79
N GLY A 130 11.20 -1.74 -10.48
CA GLY A 130 11.40 -0.45 -9.82
C GLY A 130 12.76 -0.38 -9.12
N SER A 131 12.90 0.50 -8.13
CA SER A 131 14.16 0.71 -7.40
C SER A 131 14.49 -0.42 -6.41
N ILE A 132 14.66 -1.65 -6.89
CA ILE A 132 15.27 -2.72 -6.09
C ILE A 132 16.77 -2.45 -6.05
N THR A 133 17.34 -2.33 -4.86
CA THR A 133 18.75 -1.98 -4.67
C THR A 133 19.59 -3.18 -4.20
N GLY A 134 20.85 -3.22 -4.62
CA GLY A 134 21.85 -4.18 -4.12
C GLY A 134 21.70 -5.59 -4.70
N HIS A 135 22.18 -6.60 -3.96
CA HIS A 135 22.30 -8.00 -4.44
C HIS A 135 21.00 -8.64 -4.95
N ASP A 136 19.84 -8.15 -4.51
CA ASP A 136 18.55 -8.67 -5.01
C ASP A 136 18.31 -8.26 -6.48
N SER A 137 18.88 -7.14 -6.94
CA SER A 137 18.76 -6.63 -8.31
C SER A 137 19.55 -7.49 -9.32
N ASP A 138 20.81 -7.80 -9.02
CA ASP A 138 21.67 -8.59 -9.94
C ASP A 138 21.11 -9.99 -10.12
N ARG A 139 20.77 -10.65 -9.01
CA ARG A 139 20.19 -12.00 -9.03
C ARG A 139 18.85 -12.05 -9.76
N ILE A 140 17.97 -11.05 -9.59
CA ILE A 140 16.69 -11.07 -10.29
C ILE A 140 16.87 -10.78 -11.79
N LEU A 141 17.86 -9.95 -12.17
CA LEU A 141 18.21 -9.75 -13.57
C LEU A 141 18.69 -11.07 -14.21
N GLU A 142 19.61 -11.80 -13.57
CA GLU A 142 20.08 -13.11 -14.05
C GLU A 142 18.90 -14.08 -14.28
N VAL A 143 18.00 -14.18 -13.30
CA VAL A 143 16.79 -15.02 -13.38
C VAL A 143 15.89 -14.61 -14.55
N VAL A 144 15.73 -13.30 -14.79
CA VAL A 144 14.96 -12.77 -15.92
C VAL A 144 15.60 -13.14 -17.24
N LEU A 145 16.90 -12.89 -17.40
CA LEU A 145 17.63 -13.16 -18.65
C LEU A 145 17.62 -14.66 -18.98
N GLU A 146 17.80 -15.53 -17.99
CA GLU A 146 17.71 -16.98 -18.18
C GLU A 146 16.29 -17.44 -18.57
N ALA A 147 15.26 -16.87 -17.94
CA ALA A 147 13.86 -17.17 -18.28
C ALA A 147 13.51 -16.72 -19.72
N LEU A 148 13.95 -15.53 -20.12
CA LEU A 148 13.76 -15.01 -21.49
C LEU A 148 14.51 -15.84 -22.52
N LYS A 149 15.75 -16.25 -22.23
CA LYS A 149 16.53 -17.15 -23.09
C LYS A 149 15.83 -18.49 -23.28
N THR A 150 15.19 -19.02 -22.24
CA THR A 150 14.50 -20.31 -22.27
C THR A 150 13.20 -20.25 -23.08
N THR A 151 12.46 -19.15 -22.95
CA THR A 151 11.12 -18.99 -23.56
C THR A 151 11.16 -18.36 -24.95
N GLY A 152 12.21 -17.59 -25.25
CA GLY A 152 12.34 -16.84 -26.51
C GLY A 152 11.52 -15.56 -26.57
N TYR A 153 10.87 -15.13 -25.47
CA TYR A 153 10.12 -13.88 -25.44
C TYR A 153 11.01 -12.67 -25.68
N ARG A 154 10.45 -11.70 -26.41
CA ARG A 154 10.99 -10.35 -26.44
C ARG A 154 10.61 -9.61 -25.16
N ALA A 155 11.49 -8.74 -24.66
CA ALA A 155 11.25 -8.02 -23.40
C ALA A 155 11.63 -6.54 -23.45
N LEU A 156 10.86 -5.74 -22.72
CA LEU A 156 11.20 -4.36 -22.37
C LEU A 156 11.63 -4.33 -20.90
N LEU A 157 12.90 -4.06 -20.62
CA LEU A 157 13.45 -4.02 -19.27
C LEU A 157 13.50 -2.60 -18.72
N SER A 158 12.90 -2.35 -17.55
CA SER A 158 12.94 -1.05 -16.88
C SER A 158 13.43 -1.16 -15.45
N GLY A 159 14.31 -0.21 -15.04
CA GLY A 159 14.80 -0.11 -13.66
C GLY A 159 15.91 -1.09 -13.28
N PHE A 160 16.66 -1.59 -14.27
CA PHE A 160 17.83 -2.44 -14.05
C PHE A 160 19.13 -1.70 -14.37
N GLU A 161 20.12 -1.87 -13.51
CA GLU A 161 21.50 -1.48 -13.79
C GLU A 161 22.18 -2.62 -14.58
N THR A 162 22.36 -2.40 -15.89
CA THR A 162 22.98 -3.35 -16.83
C THR A 162 23.35 -2.59 -18.10
N ASP A 163 24.49 -2.93 -18.69
CA ASP A 163 24.94 -2.33 -19.94
C ASP A 163 24.18 -2.93 -21.11
N SER A 164 23.72 -2.06 -22.03
CA SER A 164 22.92 -2.48 -23.19
C SER A 164 23.65 -3.46 -24.11
N ASP A 165 24.98 -3.40 -24.13
CA ASP A 165 25.84 -4.14 -25.05
C ASP A 165 25.92 -5.63 -24.70
N GLU A 166 25.49 -6.02 -23.49
CA GLU A 166 25.44 -7.41 -23.03
C GLU A 166 24.07 -8.08 -23.28
N LEU A 167 23.06 -7.31 -23.71
CA LEU A 167 21.70 -7.80 -23.91
C LEU A 167 21.51 -8.35 -25.33
N SER A 168 20.75 -9.44 -25.45
CA SER A 168 20.36 -9.98 -26.75
C SER A 168 19.42 -9.04 -27.51
N ASP A 169 19.40 -9.10 -28.85
CA ASP A 169 18.51 -8.31 -29.73
C ASP A 169 17.01 -8.38 -29.38
N ASN A 170 16.59 -9.44 -28.67
CA ASN A 170 15.21 -9.63 -28.20
C ASN A 170 14.88 -8.83 -26.92
N ILE A 171 15.83 -8.08 -26.37
CA ILE A 171 15.67 -7.37 -25.11
C ILE A 171 16.04 -5.91 -25.33
N LEU A 172 15.11 -5.00 -25.06
CA LEU A 172 15.38 -3.57 -25.07
C LEU A 172 15.29 -3.02 -23.64
N LYS A 173 16.40 -2.47 -23.15
CA LYS A 173 16.41 -1.67 -21.92
C LYS A 173 15.77 -0.31 -22.20
N ILE A 174 14.83 0.09 -21.36
CA ILE A 174 14.11 1.36 -21.48
C ILE A 174 14.25 2.20 -20.22
N ASN A 175 14.28 3.52 -20.43
CA ASN A 175 14.17 4.51 -19.36
C ASN A 175 12.69 4.70 -18.97
N ASN A 176 12.42 5.74 -18.16
CA ASN A 176 11.06 6.06 -17.74
C ASN A 176 10.13 6.28 -18.95
N CYS A 177 9.03 5.54 -19.00
CA CYS A 177 8.06 5.54 -20.07
C CYS A 177 6.65 5.47 -19.46
N PRO A 178 5.71 6.33 -19.87
CA PRO A 178 4.35 6.31 -19.35
C PRO A 178 3.70 4.93 -19.53
N HIS A 179 3.29 4.30 -18.43
CA HIS A 179 2.71 2.95 -18.48
C HIS A 179 1.36 2.90 -19.21
N ASP A 180 0.59 4.00 -19.18
CA ASP A 180 -0.68 4.11 -19.89
C ASP A 180 -0.50 4.05 -21.42
N TRP A 181 0.64 4.51 -21.93
CA TRP A 181 1.07 4.29 -23.32
C TRP A 181 1.72 2.92 -23.51
N LEU A 182 2.78 2.63 -22.74
CA LEU A 182 3.65 1.48 -22.96
C LEU A 182 2.90 0.15 -22.88
N PHE A 183 2.02 0.02 -21.88
CA PHE A 183 1.34 -1.25 -21.64
C PHE A 183 0.30 -1.56 -22.69
N GLN A 184 -0.05 -0.66 -23.61
CA GLN A 184 -0.87 -1.01 -24.78
C GLN A 184 -0.13 -1.92 -25.76
N HIS A 185 1.21 -1.86 -25.75
CA HIS A 185 2.07 -2.50 -26.75
C HIS A 185 2.73 -3.81 -26.28
N VAL A 186 2.38 -4.30 -25.10
CA VAL A 186 2.96 -5.51 -24.50
C VAL A 186 1.94 -6.63 -24.39
N VAL A 187 2.43 -7.88 -24.34
CA VAL A 187 1.57 -9.06 -24.13
C VAL A 187 1.24 -9.28 -22.66
N ALA A 188 2.16 -8.93 -21.76
CA ALA A 188 2.01 -9.06 -20.31
C ALA A 188 2.90 -8.05 -19.57
N VAL A 189 2.61 -7.87 -18.28
CA VAL A 189 3.36 -6.98 -17.38
C VAL A 189 3.92 -7.82 -16.23
N CYS A 190 5.25 -7.89 -16.11
CA CYS A 190 5.95 -8.53 -15.00
C CYS A 190 6.60 -7.46 -14.11
N HIS A 191 6.26 -7.44 -12.83
CA HIS A 191 6.78 -6.42 -11.92
C HIS A 191 6.74 -6.84 -10.45
N HIS A 192 7.22 -5.96 -9.59
CA HIS A 192 7.38 -6.24 -8.16
C HIS A 192 6.07 -6.25 -7.36
N GLY A 193 4.91 -5.89 -7.92
CA GLY A 193 3.65 -5.79 -7.17
C GLY A 193 3.32 -4.46 -6.53
N GLY A 194 3.99 -3.34 -6.88
CA GLY A 194 3.56 -2.02 -6.42
C GLY A 194 2.12 -1.70 -6.87
N ALA A 195 1.35 -1.02 -6.02
CA ALA A 195 -0.06 -0.72 -6.26
C ALA A 195 -0.30 -0.02 -7.62
N GLY A 196 0.50 1.01 -7.93
CA GLY A 196 0.37 1.79 -9.16
C GLY A 196 0.64 0.98 -10.43
N THR A 197 1.74 0.21 -10.47
CA THR A 197 2.06 -0.64 -11.62
C THR A 197 1.05 -1.79 -11.79
N THR A 198 0.57 -2.36 -10.67
CA THR A 198 -0.50 -3.37 -10.70
C THR A 198 -1.76 -2.78 -11.33
N ALA A 199 -2.18 -1.59 -10.87
CA ALA A 199 -3.35 -0.90 -11.40
C ALA A 199 -3.18 -0.55 -12.88
N ALA A 200 -2.00 -0.09 -13.31
CA ALA A 200 -1.71 0.25 -14.70
C ALA A 200 -1.76 -0.98 -15.62
N GLY A 201 -1.15 -2.10 -15.23
CA GLY A 201 -1.18 -3.34 -16.00
C GLY A 201 -2.60 -3.90 -16.17
N LEU A 202 -3.35 -3.95 -15.07
CA LEU A 202 -4.75 -4.37 -15.10
C LEU A 202 -5.66 -3.40 -15.87
N ARG A 203 -5.44 -2.08 -15.76
CA ARG A 203 -6.17 -1.08 -16.56
C ARG A 203 -5.92 -1.26 -18.05
N ALA A 204 -4.70 -1.62 -18.45
CA ALA A 204 -4.35 -1.93 -19.84
C ALA A 204 -4.86 -3.32 -20.30
N GLY A 205 -5.56 -4.07 -19.44
CA GLY A 205 -6.09 -5.39 -19.77
C GLY A 205 -5.01 -6.44 -19.97
N LYS A 206 -3.84 -6.25 -19.37
CA LYS A 206 -2.70 -7.16 -19.54
C LYS A 206 -2.63 -8.18 -18.41
N PRO A 207 -2.41 -9.47 -18.71
CA PRO A 207 -1.98 -10.42 -17.71
C PRO A 207 -0.80 -9.88 -16.90
N THR A 208 -0.87 -10.01 -15.59
CA THR A 208 0.08 -9.37 -14.67
C THR A 208 0.81 -10.41 -13.83
N ILE A 209 2.13 -10.48 -13.95
CA ILE A 209 3.01 -11.37 -13.16
C ILE A 209 3.61 -10.56 -12.02
N ILE A 210 3.39 -11.01 -10.79
CA ILE A 210 3.87 -10.32 -9.58
C ILE A 210 5.01 -11.10 -8.92
N VAL A 211 6.14 -10.43 -8.75
CA VAL A 211 7.34 -10.93 -8.07
C VAL A 211 7.61 -10.08 -6.82
N PRO A 212 6.94 -10.35 -5.68
CA PRO A 212 6.98 -9.47 -4.53
C PRO A 212 8.24 -9.65 -3.67
N PHE A 213 8.77 -8.54 -3.15
CA PHE A 213 9.92 -8.47 -2.26
C PHE A 213 9.54 -8.04 -0.84
N PHE A 214 8.70 -7.02 -0.70
CA PHE A 214 8.33 -6.43 0.59
C PHE A 214 6.97 -5.72 0.54
N GLY A 215 6.45 -5.35 1.71
CA GLY A 215 5.29 -4.47 1.79
C GLY A 215 3.99 -5.00 1.20
N ASP A 216 3.25 -4.10 0.57
CA ASP A 216 1.94 -4.37 -0.02
C ASP A 216 2.00 -5.18 -1.32
N GLN A 217 3.21 -5.41 -1.84
CA GLN A 217 3.45 -6.22 -3.03
C GLN A 217 2.87 -7.64 -2.92
N PHE A 218 2.98 -8.25 -1.74
CA PHE A 218 2.41 -9.59 -1.49
C PHE A 218 0.87 -9.58 -1.56
N PHE A 219 0.26 -8.51 -1.05
CA PHE A 219 -1.19 -8.34 -1.09
C PHE A 219 -1.66 -8.23 -2.55
N TRP A 220 -1.04 -7.35 -3.34
CA TRP A 220 -1.39 -7.19 -4.76
C TRP A 220 -1.14 -8.45 -5.58
N GLY A 221 -0.03 -9.15 -5.33
CA GLY A 221 0.24 -10.47 -5.92
C GLY A 221 -0.86 -11.48 -5.64
N SER A 222 -1.38 -11.51 -4.40
CA SER A 222 -2.51 -12.37 -4.06
C SER A 222 -3.80 -11.95 -4.76
N MET A 223 -4.10 -10.65 -4.84
CA MET A 223 -5.33 -10.16 -5.49
C MET A 223 -5.32 -10.46 -7.00
N VAL A 224 -4.19 -10.24 -7.67
CA VAL A 224 -4.01 -10.57 -9.10
C VAL A 224 -4.22 -12.07 -9.33
N SER A 225 -3.56 -12.92 -8.54
CA SER A 225 -3.70 -14.37 -8.66
C SER A 225 -5.14 -14.84 -8.42
N LYS A 226 -5.81 -14.34 -7.37
CA LYS A 226 -7.20 -14.69 -7.04
C LYS A 226 -8.19 -14.26 -8.12
N SER A 227 -7.90 -13.17 -8.82
CA SER A 227 -8.74 -12.69 -9.92
C SER A 227 -8.58 -13.51 -11.22
N GLY A 228 -7.55 -14.35 -11.32
CA GLY A 228 -7.21 -15.10 -12.52
C GLY A 228 -6.49 -14.29 -13.59
N ALA A 229 -6.22 -13.00 -13.38
CA ALA A 229 -5.50 -12.13 -14.32
C ALA A 229 -3.97 -12.30 -14.26
N GLY A 230 -3.46 -13.26 -13.51
CA GLY A 230 -2.04 -13.58 -13.43
C GLY A 230 -1.78 -14.88 -12.66
N PRO A 231 -0.55 -15.42 -12.74
CA PRO A 231 -0.17 -16.62 -12.01
C PRO A 231 -0.09 -16.36 -10.51
N ALA A 232 0.13 -17.43 -9.73
CA ALA A 232 0.49 -17.29 -8.33
C ALA A 232 1.76 -16.42 -8.18
N SER A 233 1.75 -15.50 -7.21
CA SER A 233 2.88 -14.58 -6.99
C SER A 233 4.18 -15.34 -6.73
N LEU A 234 5.26 -14.94 -7.40
CA LEU A 234 6.56 -15.61 -7.32
C LEU A 234 7.46 -14.90 -6.29
N PRO A 235 7.79 -15.50 -5.14
CA PRO A 235 8.52 -14.79 -4.10
C PRO A 235 9.87 -14.25 -4.62
N GLY A 236 10.05 -12.94 -4.58
CA GLY A 236 11.19 -12.28 -5.23
C GLY A 236 12.53 -12.80 -4.76
N LYS A 237 12.66 -13.19 -3.49
CA LYS A 237 13.92 -13.71 -2.91
C LYS A 237 14.30 -15.13 -3.35
N THR A 238 13.34 -15.93 -3.83
CA THR A 238 13.56 -17.37 -4.11
C THR A 238 13.09 -17.79 -5.49
N VAL A 239 12.53 -16.86 -6.29
CA VAL A 239 12.12 -17.13 -7.66
C VAL A 239 13.29 -17.61 -8.50
N THR A 240 13.02 -18.63 -9.30
CA THR A 240 13.95 -19.26 -10.23
C THR A 240 13.57 -18.95 -11.68
N ALA A 241 14.53 -19.05 -12.60
CA ALA A 241 14.28 -18.84 -14.03
C ALA A 241 13.19 -19.78 -14.57
N LYS A 242 13.18 -21.04 -14.13
CA LYS A 242 12.14 -22.01 -14.48
C LYS A 242 10.74 -21.58 -14.04
N GLN A 243 10.60 -21.05 -12.83
CA GLN A 243 9.30 -20.56 -12.35
C GLN A 243 8.85 -19.32 -13.12
N LEU A 244 9.77 -18.41 -13.42
CA LEU A 244 9.47 -17.19 -14.16
C LEU A 244 9.14 -17.49 -15.62
N ALA A 245 9.85 -18.41 -16.27
CA ALA A 245 9.54 -18.91 -17.61
C ALA A 245 8.13 -19.52 -17.66
N ALA A 246 7.77 -20.37 -16.69
CA ALA A 246 6.42 -20.92 -16.60
C ALA A 246 5.34 -19.84 -16.41
N ALA A 247 5.66 -18.76 -15.68
CA ALA A 247 4.77 -17.62 -15.54
C ALA A 247 4.63 -16.81 -16.83
N PHE A 248 5.68 -16.70 -17.65
CA PHE A 248 5.60 -16.09 -18.98
C PHE A 248 4.68 -16.89 -19.90
N GLU A 249 4.80 -18.21 -19.94
CA GLU A 249 3.89 -19.07 -20.73
C GLU A 249 2.43 -18.96 -20.26
N PHE A 250 2.21 -18.85 -18.94
CA PHE A 250 0.87 -18.78 -18.34
C PHE A 250 0.03 -17.62 -18.89
N VAL A 251 0.65 -16.52 -19.32
CA VAL A 251 -0.09 -15.32 -19.80
C VAL A 251 -0.80 -15.54 -21.13
N HIS A 252 -0.49 -16.62 -21.84
CA HIS A 252 -1.13 -16.99 -23.10
C HIS A 252 -2.43 -17.78 -22.92
N ASP A 253 -2.75 -18.25 -21.71
CA ASP A 253 -4.03 -18.89 -21.47
C ASP A 253 -5.17 -17.89 -21.77
N PRO A 254 -6.07 -18.19 -22.72
CA PRO A 254 -7.17 -17.30 -23.08
C PRO A 254 -8.05 -16.91 -21.88
N LYS A 255 -8.13 -17.76 -20.85
CA LYS A 255 -8.88 -17.45 -19.62
C LYS A 255 -8.21 -16.33 -18.82
N VAL A 256 -6.88 -16.29 -18.80
CA VAL A 256 -6.11 -15.26 -18.09
C VAL A 256 -6.26 -13.91 -18.81
N GLN A 257 -6.18 -13.93 -20.14
CA GLN A 257 -6.41 -12.74 -20.97
C GLN A 257 -7.84 -12.21 -20.81
N ALA A 258 -8.84 -13.10 -20.83
CA ALA A 258 -10.24 -12.72 -20.61
C ALA A 258 -10.46 -12.14 -19.20
N ALA A 259 -9.82 -12.70 -18.17
CA ALA A 259 -9.88 -12.17 -16.80
C ALA A 259 -9.28 -10.76 -16.70
N ALA A 260 -8.09 -10.56 -17.28
CA ALA A 260 -7.44 -9.25 -17.32
C ALA A 260 -8.30 -8.20 -18.07
N LEU A 261 -8.88 -8.58 -19.21
CA LEU A 261 -9.76 -7.70 -20.00
C LEU A 261 -11.05 -7.33 -19.25
N LYS A 262 -11.63 -8.29 -18.51
CA LYS A 262 -12.81 -8.04 -17.67
C LYS A 262 -12.50 -7.01 -16.58
N ILE A 263 -11.36 -7.13 -15.91
CA ILE A 263 -10.92 -6.17 -14.89
C ILE A 263 -10.69 -4.79 -15.52
N SER A 264 -10.01 -4.73 -16.67
CA SER A 264 -9.80 -3.49 -17.42
C SER A 264 -11.12 -2.78 -17.75
N THR A 265 -12.11 -3.53 -18.24
CA THR A 265 -13.44 -2.99 -18.57
C THR A 265 -14.10 -2.36 -17.33
N ASN A 266 -14.00 -3.00 -16.17
CA ASN A 266 -14.53 -2.42 -14.94
C ASN A 266 -13.76 -1.15 -14.54
N PHE A 267 -12.43 -1.15 -14.63
CA PHE A 267 -11.60 0.03 -14.29
C PHE A 267 -11.88 1.23 -15.20
N GLN A 268 -12.25 1.00 -16.46
CA GLN A 268 -12.62 2.06 -17.40
C GLN A 268 -13.98 2.69 -17.06
N ASN A 269 -14.87 1.95 -16.40
CA ASN A 269 -16.17 2.43 -15.93
C ASN A 269 -16.10 3.11 -14.55
N GLU A 270 -14.92 3.13 -13.92
CA GLU A 270 -14.71 3.76 -12.62
C GLU A 270 -14.08 5.15 -12.78
N ASN A 271 -14.58 6.11 -12.00
CA ASN A 271 -13.97 7.43 -11.86
C ASN A 271 -13.49 7.64 -10.42
N GLY A 272 -12.32 7.07 -10.11
CA GLY A 272 -11.78 7.07 -8.76
C GLY A 272 -11.56 8.47 -8.18
N CYS A 273 -11.07 9.41 -8.99
CA CYS A 273 -10.83 10.79 -8.55
C CYS A 273 -12.14 11.49 -8.16
N GLU A 274 -13.16 11.41 -9.02
CA GLU A 274 -14.48 12.01 -8.75
C GLU A 274 -15.11 11.41 -7.50
N VAL A 275 -15.13 10.07 -7.37
CA VAL A 275 -15.68 9.39 -6.19
C VAL A 275 -14.90 9.74 -4.92
N ALA A 276 -13.58 9.90 -5.00
CA ALA A 276 -12.77 10.33 -3.86
C ALA A 276 -13.08 11.76 -3.41
N VAL A 277 -13.31 12.68 -4.36
CA VAL A 277 -13.74 14.06 -4.08
C VAL A 277 -15.12 14.05 -3.42
N GLN A 278 -16.05 13.25 -3.95
CA GLN A 278 -17.38 13.07 -3.36
C GLN A 278 -17.30 12.50 -1.95
N SER A 279 -16.49 11.46 -1.74
CA SER A 279 -16.23 10.88 -0.41
C SER A 279 -15.66 11.92 0.56
N PHE A 280 -14.65 12.69 0.13
CA PHE A 280 -14.07 13.76 0.94
C PHE A 280 -15.14 14.77 1.37
N HIS A 281 -15.95 15.27 0.44
CA HIS A 281 -17.01 16.24 0.75
C HIS A 281 -18.13 15.64 1.60
N ALA A 282 -18.49 14.37 1.42
CA ALA A 282 -19.50 13.68 2.24
C ALA A 282 -19.09 13.57 3.72
N HIS A 283 -17.80 13.54 4.00
CA HIS A 283 -17.25 13.43 5.35
C HIS A 283 -16.90 14.77 6.00
N LEU A 284 -17.01 15.89 5.27
CA LEU A 284 -16.83 17.21 5.85
C LEU A 284 -18.11 17.63 6.61
N PRO A 285 -18.01 18.07 7.87
CA PRO A 285 -19.14 18.65 8.59
C PRO A 285 -19.39 20.09 8.09
N LEU A 286 -19.79 20.26 6.83
CA LEU A 286 -19.88 21.57 6.16
C LEU A 286 -20.76 22.57 6.92
N HIS A 287 -21.84 22.09 7.57
CA HIS A 287 -22.70 22.89 8.42
C HIS A 287 -21.98 23.47 9.66
N LYS A 288 -20.89 22.87 10.14
CA LYS A 288 -20.02 23.40 11.19
C LYS A 288 -18.79 24.13 10.66
N MET A 289 -18.54 24.08 9.36
CA MET A 289 -17.38 24.73 8.75
C MET A 289 -17.71 26.10 8.20
N ARG A 290 -18.94 26.32 7.72
CA ARG A 290 -19.34 27.54 7.00
C ARG A 290 -19.95 28.58 7.93
N SER A 291 -19.78 29.85 7.60
CA SER A 291 -20.47 30.92 8.31
C SER A 291 -21.97 30.89 8.02
N ASP A 292 -22.79 31.17 9.03
CA ASP A 292 -24.25 31.21 8.91
C ASP A 292 -24.75 32.42 8.11
N LEU A 293 -23.99 33.53 8.17
CA LEU A 293 -24.35 34.79 7.51
C LEU A 293 -23.71 34.93 6.12
N GLU A 294 -22.58 34.27 5.86
CA GLU A 294 -21.97 34.19 4.52
C GLU A 294 -21.36 32.79 4.28
N PRO A 295 -22.16 31.83 3.76
CA PRO A 295 -21.77 30.43 3.64
C PRO A 295 -20.55 30.14 2.75
N THR A 296 -20.08 31.09 1.93
CA THR A 296 -18.85 30.93 1.16
C THR A 296 -17.58 31.03 2.01
N PHE A 297 -17.67 31.61 3.22
CA PHE A 297 -16.53 31.73 4.13
C PHE A 297 -16.57 30.68 5.25
N ALA A 298 -15.38 30.29 5.71
CA ALA A 298 -15.24 29.44 6.89
C ALA A 298 -15.62 30.19 8.17
N ALA A 299 -16.38 29.54 9.04
CA ALA A 299 -16.65 30.03 10.38
C ALA A 299 -15.37 30.00 11.23
N CYS A 300 -15.05 31.13 11.85
CA CYS A 300 -13.90 31.27 12.75
C CYS A 300 -14.32 31.65 14.16
N PHE A 301 -15.50 32.24 14.31
CA PHE A 301 -16.01 32.73 15.58
C PHE A 301 -17.43 32.24 15.84
N ARG A 302 -17.80 32.12 17.11
CA ARG A 302 -19.16 31.88 17.57
C ARG A 302 -19.65 33.09 18.36
N LEU A 303 -20.78 33.64 17.95
CA LEU A 303 -21.55 34.65 18.65
C LEU A 303 -22.54 33.94 19.57
N ILE A 304 -22.14 33.75 20.82
CA ILE A 304 -22.88 32.94 21.79
C ILE A 304 -24.32 33.47 21.99
N LYS A 305 -24.48 34.79 22.03
CA LYS A 305 -25.77 35.47 22.22
C LYS A 305 -26.81 35.14 21.16
N TYR A 306 -26.37 34.96 19.91
CA TYR A 306 -27.25 34.72 18.76
C TYR A 306 -27.23 33.26 18.28
N ASP A 307 -26.41 32.43 18.91
CA ASP A 307 -26.12 31.06 18.49
C ASP A 307 -25.63 30.95 17.04
N LEU A 308 -24.87 31.94 16.57
CA LEU A 308 -24.35 32.00 15.21
C LEU A 308 -22.87 31.67 15.15
N GLN A 309 -22.46 30.92 14.13
CA GLN A 309 -21.07 30.76 13.72
C GLN A 309 -20.78 31.67 12.51
N ILE A 310 -19.80 32.56 12.67
CA ILE A 310 -19.51 33.60 11.68
C ILE A 310 -18.06 33.57 11.22
N SER A 311 -17.83 34.05 10.00
CA SER A 311 -16.50 34.18 9.42
C SER A 311 -15.78 35.43 9.93
N ARG A 312 -14.46 35.48 9.71
CA ARG A 312 -13.66 36.69 10.02
C ARG A 312 -14.15 37.95 9.30
N PRO A 313 -14.43 37.94 7.97
CA PRO A 313 -14.95 39.13 7.29
C PRO A 313 -16.30 39.60 7.84
N VAL A 314 -17.22 38.67 8.13
CA VAL A 314 -18.52 39.00 8.72
C VAL A 314 -18.34 39.64 10.10
N ALA A 315 -17.49 39.07 10.96
CA ALA A 315 -17.19 39.63 12.27
C ALA A 315 -16.62 41.05 12.16
N GLN A 316 -15.70 41.29 11.24
CA GLN A 316 -15.12 42.63 11.00
C GLN A 316 -16.17 43.66 10.61
N VAL A 317 -17.11 43.30 9.72
CA VAL A 317 -18.21 44.21 9.31
C VAL A 317 -19.14 44.50 10.49
N LEU A 318 -19.52 43.49 11.26
CA LEU A 318 -20.43 43.66 12.41
C LEU A 318 -19.80 44.51 13.53
N VAL A 319 -18.51 44.33 13.81
CA VAL A 319 -17.78 45.16 14.78
C VAL A 319 -17.62 46.60 14.26
N ALA A 320 -17.24 46.79 13.00
CA ALA A 320 -17.08 48.12 12.41
C ALA A 320 -18.41 48.90 12.30
N ALA A 321 -19.53 48.19 12.18
CA ALA A 321 -20.88 48.77 12.21
C ALA A 321 -21.43 48.94 13.63
N GLU A 322 -20.64 48.65 14.67
CA GLU A 322 -21.03 48.73 16.09
C GLU A 322 -22.26 47.87 16.45
N ILE A 323 -22.50 46.77 15.70
CA ILE A 323 -23.61 45.82 15.95
C ILE A 323 -23.24 44.83 17.05
N ILE A 324 -21.95 44.50 17.17
CA ILE A 324 -21.37 43.62 18.20
C ILE A 324 -20.04 44.22 18.70
N GLU A 325 -19.61 43.83 19.89
CA GLU A 325 -18.25 44.07 20.38
C GLU A 325 -17.32 42.89 20.09
N GLU A 326 -16.01 43.13 19.96
CA GLU A 326 -15.01 42.05 19.78
C GLU A 326 -14.97 41.08 20.97
N SER A 327 -15.31 41.57 22.17
CA SER A 327 -15.43 40.78 23.40
C SER A 327 -16.54 39.70 23.33
N GLU A 328 -17.51 39.86 22.43
CA GLU A 328 -18.61 38.90 22.20
C GLU A 328 -18.21 37.74 21.29
N LEU A 329 -17.05 37.81 20.64
CA LEU A 329 -16.55 36.75 19.76
C LEU A 329 -15.80 35.68 20.56
N SER A 330 -16.24 34.43 20.41
CA SER A 330 -15.51 33.26 20.91
C SER A 330 -14.95 32.44 19.74
N SER A 331 -13.81 31.77 19.92
CA SER A 331 -13.26 30.92 18.85
C SER A 331 -14.23 29.79 18.51
N HIS A 332 -14.53 29.62 17.22
CA HIS A 332 -15.29 28.48 16.74
C HIS A 332 -14.37 27.30 16.44
N SER A 333 -14.79 26.09 16.82
CA SER A 333 -14.10 24.84 16.47
C SER A 333 -15.06 23.94 15.72
N THR A 334 -14.68 23.53 14.52
CA THR A 334 -15.46 22.63 13.67
C THR A 334 -15.54 21.21 14.24
N TYR A 335 -14.45 20.73 14.82
CA TYR A 335 -14.34 19.38 15.37
C TYR A 335 -13.32 19.35 16.50
N GLY A 336 -13.69 18.77 17.64
CA GLY A 336 -12.77 18.49 18.74
C GLY A 336 -12.25 17.07 18.61
N TRP A 337 -10.99 16.90 18.24
CA TRP A 337 -10.31 15.60 18.30
C TRP A 337 -9.83 15.37 19.73
N SER A 338 -10.30 14.29 20.36
CA SER A 338 -9.87 13.98 21.72
C SER A 338 -8.56 13.21 21.68
N THR A 339 -7.53 13.76 22.30
CA THR A 339 -6.32 12.98 22.65
C THR A 339 -6.36 12.50 24.10
N LEU A 340 -7.53 12.49 24.74
CA LEU A 340 -7.73 12.02 26.11
C LEU A 340 -8.24 10.57 26.09
N MET A 341 -7.88 9.78 27.11
CA MET A 341 -8.22 8.37 27.18
C MET A 341 -9.75 8.17 27.33
N HIS A 342 -10.33 7.29 26.52
CA HIS A 342 -11.63 6.68 26.81
C HIS A 342 -11.41 5.32 27.49
N ASP A 343 -11.81 5.23 28.77
CA ASP A 343 -11.31 4.22 29.71
C ASP A 343 -11.85 2.78 29.51
N GLY A 344 -12.85 2.59 28.63
CA GLY A 344 -13.62 1.33 28.57
C GLY A 344 -13.09 0.22 27.64
N THR A 345 -12.38 0.54 26.55
CA THR A 345 -12.14 -0.42 25.44
C THR A 345 -10.83 -1.21 25.56
N PHE A 346 -9.89 -0.75 26.38
CA PHE A 346 -8.52 -1.28 26.41
C PHE A 346 -8.34 -2.63 27.16
N GLN A 347 -9.19 -2.91 28.16
CA GLN A 347 -9.09 -4.18 28.91
C GLN A 347 -9.37 -5.41 28.04
N VAL A 348 -10.29 -5.29 27.08
CA VAL A 348 -10.64 -6.38 26.16
C VAL A 348 -9.52 -6.61 25.15
N PHE A 349 -8.96 -5.54 24.57
CA PHE A 349 -7.85 -5.62 23.62
C PHE A 349 -6.59 -6.22 24.25
N THR A 350 -6.17 -5.79 25.43
CA THR A 350 -4.95 -6.33 26.07
C THR A 350 -5.06 -7.77 26.50
N ARG A 351 -6.22 -8.19 27.02
CA ARG A 351 -6.47 -9.58 27.38
C ARG A 351 -6.42 -10.47 26.14
N ASN A 352 -6.99 -9.99 25.03
CA ASN A 352 -7.00 -10.73 23.77
C ASN A 352 -5.65 -10.66 23.03
N PHE A 353 -4.93 -9.54 23.09
CA PHE A 353 -3.61 -9.34 22.49
C PHE A 353 -2.53 -10.15 23.21
N LYS A 354 -2.48 -10.13 24.56
CA LYS A 354 -1.59 -11.03 25.31
C LYS A 354 -1.89 -12.49 24.97
N ARG A 355 -3.17 -12.89 24.95
CA ARG A 355 -3.57 -14.26 24.54
C ARG A 355 -3.23 -14.57 23.09
N ALA A 356 -3.33 -13.61 22.17
CA ALA A 356 -3.03 -13.78 20.75
C ALA A 356 -1.53 -13.89 20.50
N VAL A 357 -0.74 -13.01 21.10
CA VAL A 357 0.73 -13.10 21.11
C VAL A 357 1.14 -14.43 21.73
N THR A 358 0.62 -14.82 22.89
CA THR A 358 0.91 -16.14 23.49
C THR A 358 0.46 -17.29 22.59
N LYS A 359 -0.68 -17.21 21.90
CA LYS A 359 -1.14 -18.24 20.94
C LYS A 359 -0.25 -18.32 19.71
N ILE A 360 0.14 -17.20 19.13
CA ILE A 360 1.06 -17.14 17.97
C ILE A 360 2.41 -17.70 18.40
N THR A 361 2.95 -17.26 19.53
CA THR A 361 4.22 -17.77 20.10
C THR A 361 4.14 -19.26 20.41
N ASN A 362 3.02 -19.75 20.97
CA ASN A 362 2.81 -21.17 21.27
C ASN A 362 2.59 -22.03 20.02
N SER A 363 1.89 -21.53 19.01
CA SER A 363 1.75 -22.19 17.69
C SER A 363 3.10 -22.29 17.00
N VAL A 364 3.92 -21.25 17.05
CA VAL A 364 5.30 -21.25 16.56
C VAL A 364 6.16 -22.25 17.35
N HIS A 365 6.02 -22.33 18.67
CA HIS A 365 6.72 -23.32 19.50
C HIS A 365 6.25 -24.76 19.24
N ARG A 366 4.95 -24.97 18.99
CA ARG A 366 4.36 -26.29 18.70
C ARG A 366 4.77 -26.79 17.32
N ILE A 367 4.88 -25.91 16.32
CA ILE A 367 5.44 -26.22 14.99
C ILE A 367 6.95 -26.52 15.08
N LYS A 368 7.69 -25.80 15.94
CA LYS A 368 9.10 -26.13 16.23
C LYS A 368 9.25 -27.49 16.93
N ARG A 369 8.37 -27.83 17.89
CA ARG A 369 8.38 -29.12 18.60
C ARG A 369 7.91 -30.29 17.75
N SER A 370 6.93 -30.13 16.87
CA SER A 370 6.52 -31.20 15.94
C SER A 370 7.60 -31.49 14.90
N ARG A 371 8.35 -30.46 14.48
CA ARG A 371 9.54 -30.61 13.63
C ARG A 371 10.72 -31.26 14.36
N SER A 372 10.90 -31.00 15.66
CA SER A 372 11.93 -31.70 16.44
C SER A 372 11.56 -33.16 16.71
N ALA A 373 10.27 -33.45 16.96
CA ALA A 373 9.77 -34.81 17.17
C ALA A 373 9.87 -35.69 15.89
N HIS A 374 9.58 -35.12 14.72
CA HIS A 374 9.83 -35.80 13.44
C HIS A 374 11.32 -35.92 13.07
N SER A 375 12.20 -35.09 13.65
CA SER A 375 13.65 -35.24 13.50
C SER A 375 14.26 -36.28 14.45
N SER A 376 13.59 -36.59 15.57
CA SER A 376 13.99 -37.65 16.49
C SER A 376 13.49 -39.04 16.08
N GLU A 377 12.37 -39.14 15.35
CA GLU A 377 11.88 -40.42 14.81
C GLU A 377 12.53 -40.81 13.47
N ARG A 378 13.19 -39.88 12.74
CA ARG A 378 13.93 -40.18 11.50
C ARG A 378 15.42 -40.44 11.71
N LYS A 379 15.91 -40.51 12.94
CA LYS A 379 17.32 -40.81 13.25
C LYS A 379 17.63 -42.30 13.46
N SER A 380 16.75 -43.21 13.03
CA SER A 380 17.00 -44.66 13.06
C SER A 380 16.97 -45.36 11.70
N SER A 381 17.01 -44.65 10.56
CA SER A 381 17.23 -45.30 9.27
C SER A 381 17.73 -44.33 8.18
N ASP A 382 18.92 -44.69 7.68
CA ASP A 382 19.56 -44.38 6.41
C ASP A 382 20.05 -42.98 6.02
N ASP A 383 21.32 -42.99 5.65
CA ASP A 383 22.13 -41.99 4.95
C ASP A 383 21.55 -41.65 3.57
N THR A 384 21.32 -40.36 3.31
CA THR A 384 21.66 -39.70 2.03
C THR A 384 21.40 -38.19 2.13
N GLN A 385 22.32 -37.42 1.56
CA GLN A 385 22.33 -35.95 1.52
C GLN A 385 21.02 -35.35 0.99
N ASN A 386 20.40 -34.44 1.76
CA ASN A 386 19.57 -33.39 1.19
C ASN A 386 19.44 -32.19 2.13
N ASN A 387 19.93 -31.04 1.69
CA ASN A 387 20.07 -29.83 2.51
C ASN A 387 18.84 -28.91 2.30
N SER A 388 17.78 -29.13 3.06
CA SER A 388 16.62 -28.20 3.12
C SER A 388 16.75 -27.26 4.33
N LYS A 389 17.08 -25.99 4.08
CA LYS A 389 17.09 -24.95 5.12
C LYS A 389 15.71 -24.30 5.21
N ASN A 390 15.05 -24.49 6.36
CA ASN A 390 13.77 -23.90 6.71
C ASN A 390 13.88 -22.38 6.98
N GLU A 391 13.07 -21.59 6.27
CA GLU A 391 12.90 -20.16 6.54
C GLU A 391 12.16 -19.92 7.86
N THR A 392 12.68 -18.96 8.63
CA THR A 392 12.14 -18.52 9.92
C THR A 392 11.39 -17.21 9.71
N ILE A 393 10.23 -17.03 10.36
CA ILE A 393 9.44 -15.79 10.33
C ILE A 393 10.32 -14.63 10.83
N ASN A 394 10.71 -13.72 9.95
CA ASN A 394 11.62 -12.61 10.24
C ASN A 394 10.91 -11.26 10.01
N VAL A 395 10.21 -10.77 11.03
CA VAL A 395 9.45 -9.50 10.99
C VAL A 395 10.36 -8.29 11.29
N GLY A 396 11.41 -8.48 12.09
CA GLY A 396 12.28 -7.38 12.55
C GLY A 396 13.21 -6.80 11.49
N HIS A 397 13.55 -7.59 10.44
CA HIS A 397 14.47 -7.12 9.40
C HIS A 397 13.80 -6.25 8.33
N SER A 398 12.47 -6.38 8.14
CA SER A 398 11.70 -5.60 7.16
C SER A 398 11.53 -4.14 7.61
N PHE A 399 11.24 -3.92 8.89
CA PHE A 399 11.02 -2.58 9.46
C PHE A 399 12.27 -1.70 9.51
N LYS A 400 13.46 -2.29 9.73
CA LYS A 400 14.72 -1.54 9.73
C LYS A 400 15.10 -0.99 8.35
N ASN A 401 14.77 -1.72 7.29
CA ASN A 401 15.04 -1.27 5.92
C ASN A 401 14.03 -0.21 5.45
N GLU A 402 12.78 -0.24 5.93
CA GLU A 402 11.78 0.79 5.64
C GLU A 402 12.05 2.13 6.33
N LEU A 403 12.59 2.13 7.56
CA LEU A 403 13.02 3.37 8.21
C LEU A 403 14.20 4.04 7.50
N ALA A 404 14.98 3.30 6.69
CA ALA A 404 16.08 3.86 5.89
C ALA A 404 15.61 4.58 4.61
N LEU A 405 14.37 4.33 4.15
CA LEU A 405 13.76 5.00 2.98
C LEU A 405 13.26 6.42 3.31
N TYR A 406 12.97 6.70 4.59
CA TYR A 406 12.79 8.07 5.09
C TYR A 406 14.18 8.59 5.43
N GLY A 407 14.83 9.23 4.46
CA GLY A 407 16.21 9.70 4.56
C GLY A 407 16.53 10.36 5.90
N LYS A 408 17.80 10.26 6.34
CA LYS A 408 18.29 10.97 7.53
C LYS A 408 17.88 12.45 7.39
N ILE A 409 16.96 12.89 8.24
CA ILE A 409 16.69 14.31 8.41
C ILE A 409 17.92 14.85 9.15
N GLU A 410 18.88 15.38 8.39
CA GLU A 410 19.98 16.14 8.97
C GLU A 410 19.39 17.36 9.69
N LYS A 411 19.86 17.61 10.91
CA LYS A 411 19.47 18.81 11.65
C LYS A 411 19.93 20.03 10.84
N PRO A 412 19.08 21.05 10.60
CA PRO A 412 19.51 22.25 9.92
C PRO A 412 20.67 22.88 10.70
N THR A 413 21.73 23.25 9.99
CA THR A 413 22.86 23.98 10.55
C THR A 413 22.39 25.39 10.94
N LYS A 414 23.05 25.99 11.94
CA LYS A 414 22.72 27.31 12.53
C LYS A 414 22.69 28.48 11.52
N GLU A 415 23.04 28.26 10.27
CA GLU A 415 23.09 29.28 9.21
C GLU A 415 21.78 29.38 8.41
N GLU A 416 20.84 28.43 8.57
CA GLU A 416 19.55 28.44 7.84
C GLU A 416 18.37 28.98 8.68
N GLN A 417 18.66 29.61 9.82
CA GLN A 417 17.66 30.34 10.64
C GLN A 417 17.97 31.84 10.63
N ILE A 418 17.69 32.51 9.51
CA ILE A 418 17.50 33.97 9.44
C ILE A 418 16.23 34.24 8.65
#